data_AF-A0A7J4QTI5-F1
#
_entry.id   AF-A0A7J4QTI5-F1
#
_cell.length_a   1.000
_cell.length_b   1.000
_cell.length_c   1.000
_cell.angle_alpha   90.00
_cell.angle_beta   90.00
_cell.angle_gamma   90.00
#
_symmetry.space_group_name_H-M   'P 1'
#
loop_
_entity.id
_entity.type
_entity.pdbx_description
1 polymer ?
#
loop_
_entity_poly.entity_id
_entity_poly.type
_entity_poly.pdbx_seq_one_letter_code
_entity_poly.pdbx_strand_id
1 'polypeptide(L)'
;MRIAPALVLLLVIASLPLASSTSANSIQAEITITKYDWLSNETVGLNVEVTNAPFNQQYTTEYSVSNLQGNVVYTGSLEFQSLGPSNQFSLPIKHFFDSSNFYFFSISIVDSTDVIVATDEISFMMFQNTMMPQISNLLA
;
A
#
# COMPACT_ATOMS: atom_id res chain seq x y z
N MET A 1 -47.36 12.25 -14.86
CA MET A 1 -46.36 11.16 -14.68
C MET A 1 -46.32 10.78 -13.21
N ARG A 2 -46.55 9.51 -12.86
CA ARG A 2 -46.61 9.06 -11.45
C ARG A 2 -45.16 8.86 -10.95
N ILE A 3 -44.64 9.83 -10.21
CA ILE A 3 -43.26 9.83 -9.67
C ILE A 3 -43.14 8.93 -8.41
N ALA A 4 -44.24 8.79 -7.67
CA ALA A 4 -44.31 7.98 -6.47
C ALA A 4 -43.87 6.50 -6.65
N PRO A 5 -44.32 5.73 -7.66
CA PRO A 5 -43.88 4.35 -7.83
C PRO A 5 -42.39 4.24 -8.18
N ALA A 6 -41.81 5.22 -8.88
CA ALA A 6 -40.39 5.24 -9.21
C ALA A 6 -39.52 5.45 -7.95
N LEU A 7 -39.98 6.31 -7.03
CA LEU A 7 -39.29 6.55 -5.77
C LEU A 7 -39.30 5.32 -4.86
N VAL A 8 -40.44 4.62 -4.79
CA VAL A 8 -40.58 3.38 -4.00
C VAL A 8 -39.67 2.28 -4.55
N LEU A 9 -39.60 2.14 -5.88
CA LEU A 9 -38.71 1.17 -6.52
C LEU A 9 -37.23 1.46 -6.22
N LEU A 10 -36.83 2.74 -6.27
CA LEU A 10 -35.46 3.15 -5.96
C LEU A 10 -35.07 2.85 -4.50
N LEU A 11 -36.02 3.05 -3.57
CA LEU A 11 -35.82 2.77 -2.16
C LEU A 11 -35.63 1.26 -1.89
N VAL A 12 -36.34 0.41 -2.63
CA VAL A 12 -36.20 -1.06 -2.53
C VAL A 12 -34.84 -1.50 -3.06
N ILE A 13 -34.35 -0.94 -4.16
CA ILE A 13 -33.04 -1.28 -4.72
C ILE A 13 -31.90 -0.88 -3.77
N ALA A 14 -32.01 0.27 -3.11
CA ALA A 14 -31.03 0.74 -2.13
C ALA A 14 -30.99 -0.10 -0.84
N SER A 15 -32.03 -0.91 -0.58
CA SER A 15 -32.12 -1.79 0.60
C SER A 15 -31.60 -3.20 0.36
N LEU A 16 -31.23 -3.55 -0.89
CA LEU A 16 -30.63 -4.84 -1.18
C LEU A 16 -29.24 -4.90 -0.54
N PRO A 17 -28.91 -5.99 0.20
CA PRO A 17 -27.55 -6.16 0.71
C PRO A 17 -26.59 -6.20 -0.48
N LEU A 18 -25.61 -5.29 -0.47
CA LEU A 18 -24.47 -5.38 -1.38
C LEU A 18 -23.77 -6.68 -1.04
N ALA A 19 -23.79 -7.65 -1.96
CA ALA A 19 -23.05 -8.88 -1.81
C ALA A 19 -21.55 -8.54 -1.83
N SER A 20 -20.95 -8.35 -0.65
CA SER A 20 -19.50 -8.35 -0.49
C SER A 20 -19.03 -9.80 -0.55
N SER A 21 -18.30 -10.17 -1.59
CA SER A 21 -17.72 -11.51 -1.71
C SER A 21 -16.56 -11.66 -0.74
N THR A 22 -16.83 -11.94 0.53
CA THR A 22 -15.83 -12.43 1.46
C THR A 22 -15.67 -13.93 1.23
N SER A 23 -14.65 -14.32 0.47
CA SER A 23 -14.21 -15.72 0.42
C SER A 23 -13.56 -16.04 1.75
N ALA A 24 -14.08 -17.04 2.47
CA ALA A 24 -13.49 -17.51 3.73
C ALA A 24 -12.08 -18.12 3.56
N ASN A 25 -11.55 -18.20 2.33
CA ASN A 25 -10.20 -18.69 2.00
C ASN A 25 -9.48 -17.77 0.99
N SER A 26 -9.78 -16.47 0.93
CA SER A 26 -8.99 -15.56 0.12
C SER A 26 -7.60 -15.34 0.75
N ILE A 27 -6.58 -15.31 -0.11
CA ILE A 27 -5.26 -14.80 0.26
C ILE A 27 -5.44 -13.35 0.73
N GLN A 28 -4.78 -12.98 1.83
CA GLN A 28 -4.83 -11.63 2.37
C GLN A 28 -3.40 -11.11 2.47
N ALA A 29 -3.23 -9.82 2.24
CA ALA A 29 -1.98 -9.11 2.45
C ALA A 29 -2.26 -7.94 3.39
N GLU A 30 -1.36 -7.70 4.33
CA GLU A 30 -1.43 -6.59 5.27
C GLU A 30 -0.06 -5.92 5.35
N ILE A 31 -0.04 -4.60 5.25
CA ILE A 31 1.14 -3.76 5.38
C ILE A 31 1.16 -3.14 6.76
N THR A 32 2.27 -3.33 7.48
CA THR A 32 2.55 -2.64 8.74
C THR A 32 3.77 -1.74 8.58
N ILE A 33 3.70 -0.54 9.17
CA ILE A 33 4.80 0.43 9.19
C ILE A 33 5.16 0.80 10.63
N THR A 34 6.45 1.00 10.90
CA THR A 34 6.93 1.30 12.27
C THR A 34 6.52 2.70 12.75
N LYS A 35 6.49 3.67 11.84
CA LYS A 35 6.09 5.06 12.09
C LYS A 35 5.53 5.67 10.81
N TYR A 36 4.75 6.74 10.95
CA TYR A 36 4.04 7.37 9.83
C TYR A 36 4.73 8.65 9.33
N ASP A 37 5.87 9.02 9.91
CA ASP A 37 6.64 10.23 9.60
C ASP A 37 8.13 9.92 9.43
N TRP A 38 8.68 10.29 8.28
CA TRP A 38 10.06 9.99 7.89
C TRP A 38 10.79 11.23 7.40
N LEU A 39 12.11 11.28 7.56
CA LEU A 39 12.95 12.26 6.88
C LEU A 39 13.41 11.70 5.53
N SER A 40 13.63 12.57 4.55
CA SER A 40 14.01 12.18 3.18
C SER A 40 15.35 11.44 3.06
N ASN A 41 16.17 11.43 4.10
CA ASN A 41 17.42 10.68 4.20
C ASN A 41 17.28 9.33 4.96
N GLU A 42 16.12 9.06 5.55
CA GLU A 42 15.83 7.80 6.23
C GLU A 42 15.43 6.70 5.23
N THR A 43 15.42 5.46 5.70
CA THR A 43 14.86 4.31 4.98
C THR A 43 13.55 3.93 5.64
N VAL A 44 12.46 3.97 4.88
CA VAL A 44 11.14 3.55 5.36
C VAL A 44 11.12 2.02 5.37
N GLY A 45 10.92 1.45 6.55
CA GLY A 45 10.78 0.01 6.72
C GLY A 45 9.31 -0.38 6.76
N LEU A 46 8.85 -1.09 5.74
CA LEU A 46 7.51 -1.68 5.70
C LEU A 46 7.62 -3.19 5.90
N ASN A 47 6.68 -3.75 6.65
CA ASN A 47 6.55 -5.19 6.80
C ASN A 47 5.26 -5.62 6.11
N VAL A 48 5.35 -6.64 5.26
CA VAL A 48 4.21 -7.22 4.58
C VAL A 48 3.97 -8.59 5.19
N GLU A 49 2.73 -8.86 5.59
CA GLU A 49 2.26 -10.16 6.00
C GLU A 49 1.26 -10.68 4.97
N VAL A 50 1.53 -11.86 4.42
CA VAL A 50 0.62 -12.56 3.50
C VAL A 50 0.08 -13.80 4.18
N THR A 51 -1.23 -13.88 4.35
CA THR A 51 -1.91 -15.00 5.01
C THR A 51 -2.80 -15.78 4.07
N ASN A 52 -3.08 -17.04 4.44
CA ASN A 52 -3.89 -17.99 3.66
C ASN A 52 -3.33 -18.30 2.25
N ALA A 53 -2.05 -18.03 2.00
CA ALA A 53 -1.37 -18.39 0.77
C ALA A 53 -1.10 -19.91 0.73
N PRO A 54 -1.59 -20.64 -0.28
CA PRO A 54 -1.31 -22.06 -0.47
C PRO A 54 0.18 -22.42 -0.34
N PHE A 55 0.45 -23.52 0.35
CA PHE A 55 1.81 -23.99 0.60
C PHE A 55 2.57 -24.30 -0.70
N ASN A 56 3.86 -23.96 -0.73
CA ASN A 56 4.79 -24.24 -1.81
C ASN A 56 4.40 -23.61 -3.16
N GLN A 57 3.55 -22.57 -3.15
CA GLN A 57 3.29 -21.74 -4.33
C GLN A 57 4.22 -20.53 -4.38
N GLN A 58 4.62 -20.18 -5.60
CA GLN A 58 5.44 -19.01 -5.88
C GLN A 58 4.54 -17.79 -6.11
N TYR A 59 4.90 -16.69 -5.47
CA TYR A 59 4.24 -15.39 -5.62
C TYR A 59 5.27 -14.30 -5.91
N THR A 60 4.78 -13.23 -6.51
CA THR A 60 5.52 -11.99 -6.74
C THR A 60 4.78 -10.86 -6.05
N THR A 61 5.46 -10.16 -5.14
CA THR A 61 4.95 -8.93 -4.55
C THR A 61 5.43 -7.76 -5.38
N GLU A 62 4.54 -7.16 -6.14
CA GLU A 62 4.79 -5.89 -6.82
C GLU A 62 4.41 -4.75 -5.89
N TYR A 63 5.23 -3.71 -5.80
CA TYR A 63 4.95 -2.58 -4.93
C TYR A 63 5.33 -1.27 -5.58
N SER A 64 4.61 -0.22 -5.19
CA SER A 64 4.85 1.12 -5.69
C SER A 64 4.61 2.18 -4.62
N VAL A 65 5.30 3.30 -4.75
CA VAL A 65 5.04 4.51 -3.98
C VAL A 65 4.51 5.56 -4.94
N SER A 66 3.36 6.13 -4.62
CA SER A 66 2.82 7.29 -5.31
C SER A 66 2.80 8.51 -4.41
N ASN A 67 2.92 9.70 -5.01
CA ASN A 67 2.83 10.97 -4.30
C ASN A 67 1.37 11.47 -4.25
N LEU A 68 1.13 12.62 -3.60
CA LEU A 68 -0.21 13.22 -3.48
C LEU A 68 -0.86 13.57 -4.85
N GLN A 69 -0.06 13.77 -5.88
CA GLN A 69 -0.54 14.05 -7.25
C GLN A 69 -0.87 12.76 -8.03
N GLY A 70 -0.65 11.59 -7.44
CA GLY A 70 -0.84 10.30 -8.10
C GLY A 70 0.32 9.87 -9.00
N ASN A 71 1.46 10.58 -8.98
CA ASN A 71 2.64 10.15 -9.72
C ASN A 71 3.35 9.03 -8.97
N VAL A 72 3.71 7.97 -9.68
CA VAL A 72 4.53 6.88 -9.13
C VAL A 72 5.99 7.34 -9.08
N VAL A 73 6.55 7.42 -7.88
CA VAL A 73 7.91 7.90 -7.61
C VAL A 73 8.90 6.77 -7.32
N TYR A 74 8.38 5.58 -7.02
CA TYR A 74 9.18 4.39 -6.73
C TYR A 74 8.39 3.12 -7.05
N THR A 75 9.09 2.12 -7.56
CA THR A 75 8.52 0.79 -7.85
C THR A 75 9.54 -0.28 -7.52
N GLY A 76 9.07 -1.46 -7.16
CA GLY A 76 9.91 -2.65 -7.09
C GLY A 76 9.09 -3.91 -7.04
N SER A 77 9.79 -5.04 -7.01
CA SER A 77 9.18 -6.35 -6.88
C SER A 77 10.02 -7.25 -5.96
N LEU A 78 9.35 -8.22 -5.34
CA LEU A 78 9.99 -9.24 -4.53
C LEU A 78 9.28 -10.58 -4.73
N GLU A 79 10.05 -11.58 -5.14
CA GLU A 79 9.56 -12.95 -5.28
C GLU A 79 9.66 -13.68 -3.94
N PHE A 80 8.63 -14.45 -3.58
CA PHE A 80 8.64 -15.30 -2.40
C PHE A 80 7.86 -16.59 -2.64
N GLN A 81 8.25 -17.64 -1.93
CA GLN A 81 7.52 -18.90 -1.92
C GLN A 81 6.76 -19.03 -0.60
N SER A 82 5.48 -19.39 -0.64
CA SER A 82 4.70 -19.60 0.58
C SER A 82 5.17 -20.83 1.35
N LEU A 83 5.61 -20.64 2.59
CA LEU A 83 6.12 -21.69 3.47
C LEU A 83 5.10 -22.15 4.52
N GLY A 84 3.94 -21.50 4.60
CA GLY A 84 2.97 -21.79 5.64
C GLY A 84 1.72 -20.89 5.58
N PRO A 85 0.90 -20.88 6.64
CA PRO A 85 -0.34 -20.10 6.69
C PRO A 85 -0.12 -18.59 6.74
N SER A 86 1.07 -18.15 7.14
CA SER A 86 1.51 -16.75 7.12
C SER A 86 2.94 -16.68 6.62
N ASN A 87 3.24 -15.68 5.79
CA ASN A 87 4.56 -15.35 5.29
C ASN A 87 4.80 -13.86 5.56
N GLN A 88 5.95 -13.53 6.15
CA GLN A 88 6.30 -12.16 6.49
C GLN A 88 7.66 -11.78 5.90
N PHE A 89 7.75 -10.59 5.34
CA PHE A 89 8.99 -10.04 4.80
C PHE A 89 9.02 -8.51 4.92
N SER A 90 10.23 -7.95 4.90
CA SER A 90 10.45 -6.51 5.04
C SER A 90 10.86 -5.89 3.70
N LEU A 91 10.27 -4.73 3.40
CA LEU A 91 10.53 -3.93 2.21
C LEU A 91 11.16 -2.59 2.62
N PRO A 92 12.51 -2.50 2.61
CA PRO A 92 13.20 -1.25 2.90
C PRO A 92 13.21 -0.34 1.66
N ILE A 93 12.52 0.80 1.73
CA ILE A 93 12.43 1.76 0.63
C ILE A 93 13.10 3.09 1.00
N LYS A 94 13.78 3.72 0.03
CA LYS A 94 14.52 4.98 0.22
C LYS A 94 14.74 5.69 -1.12
N HIS A 95 15.20 6.93 -1.06
CA HIS A 95 15.55 7.74 -2.24
C HIS A 95 14.39 7.98 -3.24
N PHE A 96 13.17 8.13 -2.73
CA PHE A 96 11.97 8.41 -3.54
C PHE A 96 11.32 9.77 -3.23
N PHE A 97 11.94 10.59 -2.37
CA PHE A 97 11.42 11.91 -2.03
C PHE A 97 11.48 12.85 -3.24
N ASP A 98 10.32 13.36 -3.66
CA ASP A 98 10.14 14.20 -4.85
C ASP A 98 9.66 15.63 -4.52
N SER A 99 9.80 16.04 -3.25
CA SER A 99 9.22 17.28 -2.68
C SER A 99 7.74 17.21 -2.31
N SER A 100 7.06 16.07 -2.48
CA SER A 100 5.78 15.80 -1.80
C SER A 100 6.00 15.51 -0.32
N ASN A 101 5.01 15.83 0.52
CA ASN A 101 4.98 15.46 1.94
C ASN A 101 4.13 14.22 2.23
N PHE A 102 3.23 13.84 1.32
CA PHE A 102 2.32 12.71 1.48
C PHE A 102 2.59 11.67 0.40
N TYR A 103 2.68 10.41 0.82
CA TYR A 103 2.95 9.27 -0.04
C TYR A 103 2.01 8.12 0.30
N PHE A 104 1.68 7.33 -0.72
CA PHE A 104 0.87 6.13 -0.65
C PHE A 104 1.71 4.96 -1.16
N PHE A 105 1.92 3.97 -0.30
CA PHE A 105 2.59 2.73 -0.65
C PHE A 105 1.55 1.64 -0.86
N SER A 106 1.57 1.06 -2.04
CA SER A 106 0.66 -0.01 -2.45
C SER A 106 1.45 -1.28 -2.74
N ILE A 107 0.85 -2.42 -2.42
CA ILE A 107 1.34 -3.73 -2.84
C ILE A 107 0.27 -4.48 -3.64
N SER A 108 0.74 -5.34 -4.53
CA SER A 108 -0.06 -6.33 -5.23
C SER A 108 0.67 -7.67 -5.16
N ILE A 109 0.02 -8.68 -4.62
CA ILE A 109 0.52 -10.05 -4.63
C ILE A 109 -0.01 -10.71 -5.90
N VAL A 110 0.91 -11.19 -6.72
CA VAL A 110 0.67 -11.80 -8.03
C VAL A 110 1.07 -13.26 -7.95
N ASP A 111 0.23 -14.16 -8.47
CA ASP A 111 0.55 -15.58 -8.57
C ASP A 111 1.37 -15.91 -9.84
N SER A 112 1.74 -17.18 -10.02
CA SER A 112 2.49 -17.63 -11.19
C SER A 112 1.74 -17.54 -12.53
N THR A 113 0.46 -17.16 -12.50
CA THR A 113 -0.39 -16.97 -13.69
C THR A 113 -0.62 -15.49 -14.00
N ASP A 114 0.14 -14.60 -13.35
CA ASP A 114 0.03 -13.15 -13.46
C ASP A 114 -1.32 -12.58 -12.99
N VAL A 115 -2.00 -13.29 -12.06
CA VAL A 115 -3.25 -12.84 -11.46
C VAL A 115 -2.97 -12.19 -10.11
N ILE A 116 -3.53 -10.99 -9.91
CA ILE A 116 -3.51 -10.31 -8.60
C ILE A 116 -4.44 -11.05 -7.64
N VAL A 117 -3.87 -11.60 -6.57
CA VAL A 117 -4.59 -12.39 -5.56
C VAL A 117 -4.86 -11.63 -4.27
N ALA A 118 -4.06 -10.60 -3.98
CA ALA A 118 -4.25 -9.73 -2.83
C ALA A 118 -3.62 -8.35 -3.09
N THR A 119 -4.15 -7.32 -2.44
CA THR A 119 -3.63 -5.95 -2.50
C THR A 119 -3.80 -5.31 -1.13
N ASP A 120 -2.91 -4.37 -0.81
CA ASP A 120 -3.09 -3.49 0.34
C ASP A 120 -2.41 -2.14 0.08
N GLU A 121 -2.82 -1.12 0.83
CA GLU A 121 -2.28 0.23 0.73
C GLU A 121 -2.15 0.90 2.09
N ILE A 122 -1.03 1.60 2.30
CA ILE A 122 -0.80 2.44 3.47
C ILE A 122 -0.27 3.81 3.07
N SER A 123 -0.67 4.85 3.80
CA SER A 123 -0.16 6.21 3.61
C SER A 123 0.80 6.61 4.71
N PHE A 124 1.82 7.40 4.38
CA PHE A 124 2.74 7.99 5.35
C PHE A 124 3.22 9.37 4.87
N MET A 125 3.86 10.10 5.78
CA MET A 125 4.45 11.41 5.52
C MET A 125 5.96 11.33 5.42
N MET A 126 6.53 12.17 4.56
CA MET A 126 7.98 12.34 4.48
C MET A 126 8.36 13.81 4.37
N PHE A 127 9.30 14.22 5.22
CA PHE A 127 9.78 15.59 5.33
C PHE A 127 11.16 15.71 4.71
N GLN A 128 11.42 16.85 4.06
CA GLN A 128 12.74 17.14 3.53
C GLN A 128 13.76 17.24 4.67
N ASN A 129 14.83 16.45 4.60
CA ASN A 129 15.97 16.62 5.50
C ASN A 129 16.78 17.85 5.06
N THR A 130 16.72 18.94 5.84
CA THR A 130 17.54 20.14 5.62
C THR A 130 18.65 20.23 6.66
N MET A 131 19.91 20.29 6.21
CA MET A 131 21.02 20.70 7.07
C MET A 131 21.09 22.23 7.08
N MET A 132 20.85 22.86 8.23
CA MET A 132 21.02 24.31 8.35
C MET A 132 22.50 24.68 8.15
N PRO A 133 22.83 25.62 7.24
CA PRO A 133 24.19 26.12 7.13
C PRO A 133 24.60 26.78 8.45
N GLN A 134 25.68 26.31 9.04
CA GLN A 134 26.30 26.97 10.19
C GLN A 134 26.98 28.25 9.68
N ILE A 135 26.45 29.41 10.05
CA ILE A 135 27.14 30.68 9.77
C ILE A 135 28.37 30.72 10.69
N SER A 136 29.56 30.48 10.13
CA SER A 136 30.81 30.78 10.84
C SER A 136 30.90 32.29 11.03
N ASN A 137 31.14 32.75 12.27
CA ASN A 137 31.26 34.16 12.59
C ASN A 137 32.27 34.83 11.64
N LEU A 138 31.82 35.83 10.88
CA LEU A 138 32.65 36.67 10.00
C LEU A 138 33.46 37.72 10.80
N LEU A 139 34.02 37.32 11.95
CA LEU A 139 34.89 38.15 12.78
C LEU A 139 36.17 37.37 13.06
N ALA A 140 37.10 37.42 12.11
CA ALA A 140 38.50 37.08 12.27
C ALA A 140 39.35 38.31 11.91
#